data_AF-A0A427XIP7-F1
#
_entry.id   AF-A0A427XIP7-F1
#
_cell.length_a   1.000
_cell.length_b   1.000
_cell.length_c   1.000
_cell.angle_alpha   90.00
_cell.angle_beta   90.00
_cell.angle_gamma   90.00
#
_symmetry.space_group_name_H-M   'P 1'
#
loop_
_entity.id
_entity.type
_entity.pdbx_description
1 polymer ?
#
loop_
_entity_poly.entity_id
_entity_poly.type
_entity_poly.pdbx_seq_one_letter_code
_entity_poly.pdbx_strand_id
1 'polypeptide(L)'
;MFPGLLDLRIDRAGQRAGPRAAIDASPLHEMTFSRLGPPPIITSTLPAIRPRSPGPLPILQLTLDSFVATGRTYDVYRATATLPDGTVQRIIAKLTDAVITSHAPEAVRREATVYTTRLAHLQGSTVPRFYGLWSATAIENEYWMLRPRHYQLTVMLLEDVGNDLATKLDAAWWMPAKPYASAIEKAYGSLHAAGVVHMDTELWNVCARGDDTTTVRLIDFETSKANGDAWFDREMEAEQKWVAETLQFMRTYG
;
A
#
# COMPACT_ATOMS: atom_id res chain seq x y z
N MET A 1 12.34 -5.87 17.03
CA MET A 1 11.83 -5.97 15.65
C MET A 1 11.77 -7.44 15.30
N PHE A 2 10.58 -7.96 14.98
CA PHE A 2 10.30 -9.40 15.03
C PHE A 2 10.47 -10.09 13.66
N PRO A 3 11.04 -11.30 13.62
CA PRO A 3 10.58 -12.31 12.68
C PRO A 3 9.16 -12.69 13.09
N GLY A 4 8.14 -12.13 12.45
CA GLY A 4 6.74 -12.43 12.73
C GLY A 4 6.20 -13.39 11.68
N LEU A 5 5.31 -14.30 12.11
CA LEU A 5 4.44 -15.03 11.18
C LEU A 5 3.18 -14.18 10.97
N LEU A 6 2.70 -14.10 9.73
CA LEU A 6 1.40 -13.52 9.42
C LEU A 6 0.45 -14.69 9.16
N ASP A 7 -0.63 -14.76 9.94
CA ASP A 7 -1.79 -15.60 9.70
C ASP A 7 -2.82 -14.75 8.96
N LEU A 8 -2.94 -14.99 7.65
CA LEU A 8 -3.94 -14.30 6.83
C LEU A 8 -5.25 -15.07 6.89
N ARG A 9 -6.25 -14.46 7.51
CA ARG A 9 -7.61 -14.99 7.50
C ARG A 9 -8.45 -14.18 6.53
N ILE A 10 -8.66 -14.74 5.34
CA ILE A 10 -9.56 -14.16 4.34
C ILE A 10 -10.99 -14.54 4.71
N ASP A 11 -11.61 -13.75 5.58
CA ASP A 11 -13.02 -13.93 5.93
C ASP A 11 -13.89 -13.12 4.95
N ARG A 12 -14.54 -13.80 3.99
CA ARG A 12 -15.43 -13.14 3.02
C ARG A 12 -16.81 -12.91 3.64
N ALA A 13 -16.90 -12.00 4.60
CA ALA A 13 -18.20 -11.52 5.08
C ALA A 13 -18.85 -10.59 4.02
N GLY A 14 -19.43 -11.17 2.97
CA GLY A 14 -20.52 -10.54 2.22
C GLY A 14 -20.21 -9.62 1.02
N GLN A 15 -19.05 -9.70 0.35
CA GLN A 15 -18.79 -8.92 -0.88
C GLN A 15 -18.25 -9.72 -2.08
N ARG A 16 -18.61 -9.25 -3.29
CA ARG A 16 -18.11 -9.75 -4.58
C ARG A 16 -16.59 -9.61 -4.62
N ALA A 17 -15.89 -10.72 -4.87
CA ALA A 17 -14.44 -10.70 -5.08
C ALA A 17 -14.09 -9.78 -6.26
N GLY A 18 -12.97 -9.06 -6.15
CA GLY A 18 -12.35 -8.39 -7.29
C GLY A 18 -12.02 -9.42 -8.39
N PRO A 19 -11.91 -8.99 -9.66
CA PRO A 19 -11.83 -9.89 -10.81
C PRO A 19 -10.57 -10.78 -10.86
N ARG A 20 -9.53 -10.49 -10.06
CA ARG A 20 -8.27 -11.25 -10.02
C ARG A 20 -8.12 -12.14 -8.79
N ALA A 21 -8.61 -11.70 -7.62
CA ALA A 21 -8.62 -12.50 -6.39
C ALA A 21 -9.79 -13.50 -6.30
N ALA A 22 -10.21 -14.12 -7.42
CA ALA A 22 -11.13 -15.26 -7.42
C ALA A 22 -10.39 -16.53 -6.93
N ILE A 23 -9.91 -16.49 -5.69
CA ILE A 23 -9.60 -17.69 -4.91
C ILE A 23 -10.96 -18.32 -4.63
N ASP A 24 -11.19 -19.53 -5.14
CA ASP A 24 -12.46 -20.24 -5.00
C ASP A 24 -12.69 -20.61 -3.52
N ALA A 25 -13.95 -20.63 -3.09
CA ALA A 25 -14.38 -20.70 -1.70
C ALA A 25 -14.22 -22.11 -1.07
N SER A 26 -13.04 -22.69 -1.16
CA SER A 26 -12.66 -23.89 -0.40
C SER A 26 -12.24 -23.53 1.03
N PRO A 27 -12.46 -24.41 2.03
CA PRO A 27 -12.37 -24.05 3.44
C PRO A 27 -10.99 -23.48 3.81
N LEU A 28 -11.01 -22.45 4.65
CA LEU A 28 -9.91 -21.78 5.36
C LEU A 28 -8.57 -22.52 5.24
N HIS A 29 -7.75 -22.14 4.28
CA HIS A 29 -6.34 -22.50 4.30
C HIS A 29 -5.66 -21.53 5.25
N GLU A 30 -5.22 -22.00 6.42
CA GLU A 30 -4.23 -21.25 7.22
C GLU A 30 -2.99 -21.07 6.35
N MET A 31 -2.76 -19.85 5.87
CA MET A 31 -1.58 -19.51 5.09
C MET A 31 -0.56 -18.85 6.02
N THR A 32 0.59 -19.50 6.19
CA THR A 32 1.70 -18.93 6.94
C THR A 32 2.58 -18.11 6.01
N PHE A 33 2.65 -16.79 6.23
CA PHE A 33 3.54 -15.93 5.44
C PHE A 33 4.89 -15.74 6.12
N SER A 34 5.92 -15.62 5.29
CA SER A 34 7.24 -15.15 5.67
C SER A 34 7.43 -13.71 5.20
N ARG A 35 8.12 -12.90 6.02
CA ARG A 35 8.50 -11.53 5.65
C ARG A 35 9.59 -11.53 4.57
N LEU A 36 9.44 -10.72 3.54
CA LEU A 36 10.46 -10.50 2.52
C LEU A 36 11.25 -9.21 2.82
N GLY A 37 12.53 -9.36 3.16
CA GLY A 37 13.47 -8.24 3.30
C GLY A 37 13.70 -7.74 4.73
N PRO A 38 14.74 -6.89 4.92
CA PRO A 38 15.05 -6.31 6.22
C PRO A 38 13.89 -5.42 6.68
N PRO A 39 13.65 -5.34 7.99
CA PRO A 39 12.62 -4.46 8.49
C PRO A 39 12.97 -3.00 8.14
N PRO A 40 11.99 -2.17 7.72
CA PRO A 40 12.20 -0.74 7.58
C PRO A 40 12.66 -0.18 8.93
N ILE A 41 13.61 0.75 8.92
CA ILE A 41 13.99 1.53 10.10
C ILE A 41 12.83 2.50 10.35
N ILE A 42 11.75 2.04 10.99
CA ILE A 42 10.63 2.89 11.38
C ILE A 42 10.89 3.38 12.81
N THR A 43 10.97 4.69 12.99
CA THR A 43 10.82 5.37 14.28
C THR A 43 9.35 5.49 14.71
N SER A 44 8.47 4.56 14.29
CA SER A 44 7.03 4.64 14.62
C SER A 44 6.68 4.01 15.96
N THR A 45 5.62 4.55 16.54
CA THR A 45 4.94 4.19 17.79
C THR A 45 4.17 2.87 17.72
N LEU A 46 4.50 1.94 16.83
CA LEU A 46 4.21 0.55 17.16
C LEU A 46 5.06 0.27 18.40
N PRO A 47 4.47 -0.04 19.57
CA PRO A 47 5.28 -0.29 20.76
C PRO A 47 6.31 -1.32 20.36
N ALA A 48 7.59 -1.02 20.60
CA ALA A 48 8.64 -1.98 20.41
C ALA A 48 8.36 -3.13 21.39
N ILE A 49 7.57 -4.13 20.96
CA ILE A 49 7.35 -5.31 21.76
C ILE A 49 8.76 -5.90 21.90
N ARG A 50 9.26 -5.95 23.13
CA ARG A 50 10.50 -6.67 23.42
C ARG A 50 10.08 -8.13 23.56
N PRO A 51 10.73 -9.09 22.88
CA PRO A 51 10.43 -10.48 23.11
C PRO A 51 10.72 -10.80 24.58
N ARG A 52 9.66 -10.95 25.37
CA ARG A 52 9.73 -11.56 26.69
C ARG A 52 9.67 -13.07 26.42
N SER A 53 10.81 -13.73 26.51
CA SER A 53 10.97 -15.20 26.47
C SER A 53 10.83 -15.87 25.08
N PRO A 54 11.40 -17.08 24.89
CA PRO A 54 11.30 -17.86 23.65
C PRO A 54 9.91 -18.49 23.50
N GLY A 55 8.88 -17.64 23.47
CA GLY A 55 7.51 -18.03 23.15
C GLY A 55 7.30 -18.22 21.63
N PRO A 56 6.15 -18.79 21.23
CA PRO A 56 5.77 -18.88 19.82
C PRO A 56 5.87 -17.51 19.15
N LEU A 57 6.27 -17.50 17.88
CA LEU A 57 6.44 -16.26 17.14
C LEU A 57 5.13 -15.46 17.16
N PRO A 58 5.18 -14.14 17.37
CA PRO A 58 3.99 -13.31 17.32
C PRO A 58 3.30 -13.49 15.98
N ILE A 59 2.03 -13.89 16.02
CA ILE A 59 1.18 -14.04 14.85
C ILE A 59 0.44 -12.72 14.64
N LEU A 60 0.67 -12.10 13.48
CA LEU A 60 -0.17 -11.01 12.99
C LEU A 60 -1.41 -11.64 12.35
N GLN A 61 -2.61 -11.31 12.82
CA GLN A 61 -3.85 -11.74 12.18
C GLN A 61 -4.35 -10.64 11.25
N LEU A 62 -4.62 -10.96 9.99
CA LEU A 62 -5.16 -10.01 9.01
C LEU A 62 -6.53 -10.46 8.51
N THR A 63 -7.51 -9.56 8.58
CA THR A 63 -8.86 -9.73 8.03
C THR A 63 -9.09 -8.69 6.93
N LEU A 64 -9.49 -9.13 5.73
CA LEU A 64 -9.81 -8.23 4.62
C LEU A 64 -11.26 -7.74 4.79
N ASP A 65 -11.45 -6.44 4.94
CA ASP A 65 -12.75 -5.86 5.29
C ASP A 65 -13.56 -5.47 4.03
N SER A 66 -12.94 -4.72 3.12
CA SER A 66 -13.61 -4.21 1.91
C SER A 66 -12.64 -4.02 0.76
N PHE A 67 -13.09 -4.33 -0.45
CA PHE A 67 -12.35 -4.03 -1.67
C PHE A 67 -12.28 -2.51 -1.90
N VAL A 68 -11.12 -2.02 -2.34
CA VAL A 68 -10.87 -0.61 -2.65
C VAL A 68 -10.74 -0.41 -4.15
N ALA A 69 -9.79 -1.11 -4.77
CA ALA A 69 -9.46 -0.95 -6.18
C ALA A 69 -8.68 -2.15 -6.73
N THR A 70 -8.68 -2.29 -8.06
CA THR A 70 -7.75 -3.18 -8.78
C THR A 70 -6.80 -2.30 -9.57
N GLY A 71 -5.50 -2.45 -9.31
CA GLY A 71 -4.42 -1.82 -10.06
C GLY A 71 -3.79 -2.76 -11.08
N ARG A 72 -2.66 -2.33 -11.66
CA ARG A 72 -1.90 -3.15 -12.60
C ARG A 72 -1.35 -4.40 -11.92
N THR A 73 -0.73 -4.23 -10.75
CA THR A 73 -0.04 -5.30 -10.03
C THR A 73 -0.87 -5.89 -8.88
N TYR A 74 -1.69 -5.06 -8.23
CA TYR A 74 -2.37 -5.44 -6.99
C TYR A 74 -3.88 -5.34 -7.07
N ASP A 75 -4.56 -6.19 -6.32
CA ASP A 75 -5.86 -5.86 -5.75
C ASP A 75 -5.66 -5.20 -4.38
N VAL A 76 -6.40 -4.13 -4.11
CA VAL A 76 -6.26 -3.30 -2.91
C VAL A 76 -7.49 -3.46 -2.03
N TYR A 77 -7.26 -3.74 -0.75
CA TYR A 77 -8.30 -3.93 0.25
C TYR A 77 -8.03 -3.04 1.45
N ARG A 78 -9.10 -2.53 2.06
CA ARG A 78 -9.05 -2.15 3.48
C ARG A 78 -9.11 -3.41 4.31
N ALA A 79 -8.32 -3.44 5.35
CA ALA A 79 -8.17 -4.60 6.21
C ALA A 79 -7.96 -4.17 7.66
N THR A 80 -8.24 -5.11 8.55
CA THR A 80 -8.01 -4.98 9.97
C THR A 80 -6.92 -5.96 10.37
N ALA A 81 -5.87 -5.43 10.99
CA ALA A 81 -4.75 -6.19 11.52
C ALA A 81 -4.82 -6.24 13.05
N THR A 82 -4.84 -7.44 13.62
CA THR A 82 -4.75 -7.66 15.07
C THR A 82 -3.32 -8.04 15.41
N LEU A 83 -2.66 -7.15 16.15
CA LEU A 83 -1.31 -7.33 16.66
C LEU A 83 -1.29 -8.37 17.80
N PRO A 84 -0.11 -8.96 18.10
CA PRO A 84 0.03 -9.97 19.15
C PRO A 84 -0.36 -9.50 20.56
N ASP A 85 -0.33 -8.19 20.81
CA ASP A 85 -0.77 -7.60 22.08
C ASP A 85 -2.28 -7.34 22.13
N GLY A 86 -3.03 -7.77 21.11
CA GLY A 86 -4.46 -7.56 20.96
C GLY A 86 -4.83 -6.20 20.35
N THR A 87 -3.87 -5.34 20.05
CA THR A 87 -4.14 -4.06 19.40
C THR A 87 -4.69 -4.28 18.00
N VAL A 88 -5.83 -3.67 17.71
CA VAL A 88 -6.48 -3.74 16.40
C VAL A 88 -6.17 -2.46 15.62
N GLN A 89 -5.69 -2.60 14.38
CA GLN A 89 -5.31 -1.49 13.53
C GLN A 89 -5.94 -1.62 12.14
N ARG A 90 -6.54 -0.52 11.64
CA ARG A 90 -6.96 -0.42 10.24
C ARG A 90 -5.79 -0.14 9.33
N ILE A 91 -5.71 -0.89 8.24
CA ILE A 91 -4.60 -0.84 7.28
C ILE A 91 -5.11 -1.04 5.84
N ILE A 92 -4.22 -0.78 4.88
CA ILE A 92 -4.39 -1.16 3.48
C ILE A 92 -3.56 -2.42 3.22
N ALA A 93 -4.18 -3.40 2.59
CA ALA A 93 -3.53 -4.59 2.09
C ALA A 93 -3.56 -4.59 0.56
N LYS A 94 -2.39 -4.48 -0.06
CA LYS A 94 -2.20 -4.67 -1.51
C LYS A 94 -1.79 -6.12 -1.77
N LEU A 95 -2.64 -6.91 -2.41
CA LEU A 95 -2.45 -8.35 -2.66
C LEU A 95 -2.13 -8.59 -4.14
N THR A 96 -1.23 -9.53 -4.41
CA THR A 96 -0.91 -9.99 -5.77
C THR A 96 -0.57 -11.47 -5.78
N ASP A 97 -0.98 -12.19 -6.83
CA ASP A 97 -0.68 -13.60 -7.04
C ASP A 97 0.42 -13.76 -8.12
N ALA A 98 1.56 -14.34 -7.74
CA ALA A 98 2.69 -14.48 -8.67
C ALA A 98 2.46 -15.54 -9.76
N VAL A 99 1.31 -16.22 -9.79
CA VAL A 99 1.00 -17.23 -10.81
C VAL A 99 0.64 -16.60 -12.15
N ILE A 100 0.18 -15.34 -12.15
CA ILE A 100 -0.36 -14.71 -13.35
C ILE A 100 0.68 -13.87 -14.10
N THR A 101 1.73 -13.36 -13.44
CA THR A 101 2.73 -12.52 -14.12
C THR A 101 4.16 -12.79 -13.66
N SER A 102 5.04 -13.16 -14.60
CA SER A 102 6.47 -13.38 -14.37
C SER A 102 7.23 -12.16 -13.84
N HIS A 103 6.63 -10.96 -13.93
CA HIS A 103 7.24 -9.68 -13.55
C HIS A 103 6.64 -9.03 -12.29
N ALA A 104 5.51 -9.50 -11.76
CA ALA A 104 4.96 -8.96 -10.50
C ALA A 104 5.96 -8.99 -9.34
N PRO A 105 6.80 -10.02 -9.15
CA PRO A 105 7.72 -10.05 -8.02
C PRO A 105 8.72 -8.89 -8.00
N GLU A 106 9.15 -8.42 -9.17
CA GLU A 106 10.13 -7.33 -9.27
C GLU A 106 9.51 -5.96 -8.99
N ALA A 107 8.35 -5.67 -9.60
CA ALA A 107 7.64 -4.41 -9.36
C ALA A 107 7.28 -4.23 -7.88
N VAL A 108 6.79 -5.29 -7.24
CA VAL A 108 6.42 -5.30 -5.83
C VAL A 108 7.63 -5.06 -4.92
N ARG A 109 8.75 -5.73 -5.21
CA ARG A 109 10.00 -5.55 -4.48
C ARG A 109 10.58 -4.16 -4.69
N ARG A 110 10.44 -3.59 -5.89
CA ARG A 110 10.90 -2.22 -6.19
C ARG A 110 10.13 -1.21 -5.36
N GLU A 111 8.80 -1.27 -5.35
CA GLU A 111 7.96 -0.39 -4.54
C GLU A 111 8.30 -0.53 -3.03
N ALA A 112 8.40 -1.76 -2.52
CA ALA A 112 8.82 -2.00 -1.13
C ALA A 112 10.22 -1.43 -0.82
N THR A 113 11.15 -1.50 -1.77
CA THR A 113 12.49 -0.91 -1.64
C THR A 113 12.42 0.61 -1.53
N VAL A 114 11.58 1.26 -2.33
CA VAL A 114 11.38 2.73 -2.25
C VAL A 114 10.85 3.12 -0.87
N TYR A 115 9.88 2.39 -0.31
CA TYR A 115 9.36 2.61 1.04
C TYR A 115 10.41 2.44 2.14
N THR A 116 11.22 1.38 2.05
CA THR A 116 12.23 1.02 3.08
C THR A 116 13.51 1.86 2.99
N THR A 117 13.72 2.57 1.88
CA THR A 117 14.92 3.39 1.65
C THR A 117 14.57 4.87 1.56
N ARG A 118 14.21 5.35 0.36
CA ARG A 118 14.03 6.77 0.06
C ARG A 118 12.90 7.41 0.86
N LEU A 119 11.80 6.70 1.04
CA LEU A 119 10.62 7.24 1.72
C LEU A 119 10.60 7.00 3.23
N ALA A 120 11.62 6.34 3.81
CA ALA A 120 11.58 5.92 5.21
C ALA A 120 11.29 7.08 6.19
N HIS A 121 11.86 8.25 5.94
CA HIS A 121 11.68 9.45 6.76
C HIS A 121 10.39 10.23 6.48
N LEU A 122 9.64 9.88 5.43
CA LEU A 122 8.38 10.50 5.02
C LEU A 122 7.14 9.69 5.46
N GLN A 123 7.35 8.52 6.04
CA GLN A 123 6.27 7.62 6.44
C GLN A 123 5.41 8.18 7.59
N GLY A 124 4.09 8.17 7.39
CA GLY A 124 3.09 8.70 8.32
C GLY A 124 2.85 10.22 8.19
N SER A 125 3.64 10.91 7.38
CA SER A 125 3.46 12.33 7.07
C SER A 125 3.07 12.53 5.60
N THR A 126 4.01 12.34 4.68
CA THR A 126 3.83 12.56 3.24
C THR A 126 3.39 11.29 2.50
N VAL A 127 3.77 10.12 3.02
CA VAL A 127 3.37 8.82 2.47
C VAL A 127 2.84 7.92 3.58
N PRO A 128 2.04 6.87 3.29
CA PRO A 128 1.62 5.90 4.29
C PRO A 128 2.80 5.26 5.02
N ARG A 129 2.60 4.88 6.29
CA ARG A 129 3.55 3.95 6.93
C ARG A 129 3.54 2.61 6.21
N PHE A 130 4.73 2.05 5.97
CA PHE A 130 4.93 0.72 5.39
C PHE A 130 5.19 -0.27 6.51
N TYR A 131 4.26 -1.20 6.72
CA TYR A 131 4.40 -2.21 7.77
C TYR A 131 5.25 -3.39 7.29
N GLY A 132 5.31 -3.63 5.99
CA GLY A 132 6.14 -4.69 5.41
C GLY A 132 5.64 -5.23 4.08
N LEU A 133 6.39 -6.21 3.60
CA LEU A 133 6.05 -7.08 2.50
C LEU A 133 6.12 -8.53 2.98
N TRP A 134 5.05 -9.29 2.77
CA TRP A 134 4.94 -10.68 3.19
C TRP A 134 4.60 -11.55 1.98
N SER A 135 5.09 -12.77 1.98
CA SER A 135 4.71 -13.77 0.97
C SER A 135 4.36 -15.10 1.61
N ALA A 136 3.33 -15.75 1.10
CA ALA A 136 2.99 -17.13 1.40
C ALA A 136 2.95 -17.95 0.12
N THR A 137 3.25 -19.24 0.24
CA THR A 137 2.93 -20.21 -0.78
C THR A 137 1.67 -20.92 -0.36
N ALA A 138 0.68 -20.92 -1.24
CA ALA A 138 -0.56 -21.65 -1.09
C ALA A 138 -0.58 -22.80 -2.09
N ILE A 139 -1.27 -23.87 -1.71
CA ILE A 139 -1.49 -25.04 -2.55
C ILE A 139 -2.99 -25.17 -2.71
N GLU A 140 -3.48 -24.97 -3.92
CA GLU A 140 -4.86 -25.26 -4.26
C GLU A 140 -4.97 -26.75 -4.59
N ASN A 141 -5.68 -27.49 -3.73
CA ASN A 141 -6.02 -28.89 -3.94
C ASN A 141 -7.50 -28.98 -4.31
N GLU A 142 -7.84 -28.60 -5.54
CA GLU A 142 -9.17 -28.90 -6.07
C GLU A 142 -9.28 -30.39 -6.40
N TYR A 143 -10.35 -31.03 -5.92
CA TYR A 143 -10.58 -32.49 -6.04
C TYR A 143 -10.54 -33.00 -7.50
N TRP A 144 -10.76 -32.12 -8.48
CA TRP A 144 -10.75 -32.43 -9.90
C TRP A 144 -9.45 -32.03 -10.62
N MET A 145 -8.50 -31.36 -9.96
CA MET A 145 -7.21 -31.02 -10.55
C MET A 145 -6.25 -32.20 -10.49
N LEU A 146 -5.74 -32.65 -11.65
CA LEU A 146 -4.74 -33.72 -11.75
C LEU A 146 -3.38 -33.35 -11.13
N ARG A 147 -3.13 -32.06 -10.87
CA ARG A 147 -1.91 -31.55 -10.24
C ARG A 147 -2.27 -30.37 -9.32
N PRO A 148 -1.78 -30.35 -8.07
CA PRO A 148 -1.94 -29.21 -7.18
C PRO A 148 -1.43 -27.92 -7.83
N ARG A 149 -2.20 -26.83 -7.74
CA ARG A 149 -1.74 -25.53 -8.20
C ARG A 149 -1.03 -24.83 -7.05
N HIS A 150 0.28 -24.66 -7.18
CA HIS A 150 1.04 -23.84 -6.26
C HIS A 150 0.93 -22.38 -6.69
N TYR A 151 0.52 -21.51 -5.77
CA TYR A 151 0.55 -20.07 -5.98
C TYR A 151 1.30 -19.36 -4.87
N GLN A 152 2.02 -18.31 -5.24
CA GLN A 152 2.66 -17.42 -4.28
C GLN A 152 1.79 -16.17 -4.14
N LEU A 153 1.24 -15.98 -2.95
CA LEU A 153 0.52 -14.77 -2.59
C LEU A 153 1.50 -13.81 -1.94
N THR A 154 1.58 -12.60 -2.47
CA THR A 154 2.37 -11.52 -1.86
C THR A 154 1.42 -10.43 -1.38
N VAL A 155 1.65 -9.93 -0.16
CA VAL A 155 0.87 -8.85 0.44
C VAL A 155 1.79 -7.75 0.93
N MET A 156 1.50 -6.51 0.53
CA MET A 156 2.10 -5.31 1.08
C MET A 156 1.10 -4.64 2.02
N LEU A 157 1.52 -4.35 3.25
CA LEU A 157 0.67 -3.70 4.25
C LEU A 157 1.11 -2.26 4.47
N LEU A 158 0.16 -1.34 4.33
CA LEU A 158 0.35 0.09 4.43
C LEU A 158 -0.64 0.70 5.44
N GLU A 159 -0.34 1.87 5.97
CA GLU A 159 -1.30 2.68 6.73
C GLU A 159 -2.55 3.01 5.90
N ASP A 160 -3.74 2.92 6.53
CA ASP A 160 -4.96 3.47 5.94
C ASP A 160 -4.99 4.99 6.12
N VAL A 161 -4.75 5.67 5.00
CA VAL A 161 -4.63 7.13 4.89
C VAL A 161 -5.92 7.83 4.46
N GLY A 162 -7.04 7.10 4.39
CA GLY A 162 -8.36 7.65 4.06
C GLY A 162 -8.81 7.36 2.64
N ASN A 163 -9.49 8.34 2.02
CA ASN A 163 -9.98 8.24 0.65
C ASN A 163 -9.13 9.13 -0.26
N ASP A 164 -9.02 8.73 -1.52
CA ASP A 164 -8.39 9.53 -2.55
C ASP A 164 -9.19 10.79 -2.89
N LEU A 165 -8.50 11.82 -3.38
CA LEU A 165 -9.10 13.11 -3.69
C LEU A 165 -9.99 13.06 -4.92
N ALA A 166 -9.70 12.21 -5.90
CA ALA A 166 -10.57 12.06 -7.08
C ALA A 166 -11.98 11.62 -6.66
N THR A 167 -12.10 10.55 -5.86
CA THR A 167 -13.37 10.06 -5.34
C THR A 167 -14.07 11.10 -4.46
N LYS A 168 -13.32 11.82 -3.62
CA LYS A 168 -13.88 12.85 -2.74
C LYS A 168 -14.46 14.04 -3.51
N LEU A 169 -13.73 14.53 -4.52
CA LEU A 169 -14.15 15.69 -5.31
C LEU A 169 -15.26 15.33 -6.30
N ASP A 170 -15.28 14.11 -6.82
CA ASP A 170 -16.38 13.64 -7.67
C ASP A 170 -17.69 13.48 -6.87
N ALA A 171 -17.61 12.85 -5.69
CA ALA A 171 -18.77 12.70 -4.79
C ALA A 171 -19.29 14.06 -4.27
N ALA A 172 -18.42 15.06 -4.21
CA ALA A 172 -18.75 16.42 -3.81
C ALA A 172 -18.38 17.39 -4.93
N TRP A 173 -19.11 17.35 -6.06
CA TRP A 173 -18.94 18.26 -7.20
C TRP A 173 -18.92 19.77 -6.85
N TRP A 174 -19.37 20.13 -5.63
CA TRP A 174 -19.36 21.48 -5.08
C TRP A 174 -18.13 21.79 -4.20
N MET A 175 -17.31 20.80 -3.86
CA MET A 175 -16.13 20.98 -3.02
C MET A 175 -15.00 21.61 -3.84
N PRO A 176 -14.50 22.78 -3.41
CA PRO A 176 -13.37 23.39 -4.07
C PRO A 176 -12.14 22.52 -3.89
N ALA A 177 -11.39 22.29 -4.97
CA ALA A 177 -10.10 21.58 -4.91
C ALA A 177 -9.02 22.44 -4.23
N LYS A 178 -9.19 23.76 -4.26
CA LYS A 178 -8.29 24.80 -3.75
C LYS A 178 -7.75 24.59 -2.32
N PRO A 179 -8.54 24.15 -1.32
CA PRO A 179 -8.03 23.95 0.03
C PRO A 179 -6.87 22.94 0.11
N TYR A 180 -6.82 21.96 -0.79
CA TYR A 180 -5.77 20.92 -0.79
C TYR A 180 -4.48 21.36 -1.48
N ALA A 181 -4.49 22.45 -2.27
CA ALA A 181 -3.36 22.83 -3.12
C ALA A 181 -2.04 22.96 -2.34
N SER A 182 -2.07 23.64 -1.19
CA SER A 182 -0.86 23.83 -0.36
C SER A 182 -0.35 22.52 0.24
N ALA A 183 -1.25 21.59 0.59
CA ALA A 183 -0.88 20.28 1.13
C ALA A 183 -0.25 19.40 0.04
N ILE A 184 -0.80 19.41 -1.18
CA ILE A 184 -0.27 18.71 -2.35
C ILE A 184 1.11 19.23 -2.72
N GLU A 185 1.26 20.56 -2.82
CA GLU A 185 2.55 21.21 -3.10
C GLU A 185 3.63 20.79 -2.09
N LYS A 186 3.29 20.82 -0.79
CA LYS A 186 4.19 20.39 0.27
C LYS A 186 4.53 18.90 0.18
N ALA A 187 3.55 18.05 -0.15
CA ALA A 187 3.74 16.61 -0.26
C ALA A 187 4.72 16.27 -1.40
N TYR A 188 4.49 16.80 -2.61
CA TYR A 188 5.39 16.61 -3.75
C TYR A 188 6.76 17.25 -3.52
N GLY A 189 6.83 18.45 -2.93
CA GLY A 189 8.11 19.06 -2.58
C GLY A 189 8.93 18.19 -1.61
N SER A 190 8.27 17.56 -0.64
CA SER A 190 8.93 16.63 0.29
C SER A 190 9.38 15.34 -0.42
N LEU A 191 8.57 14.82 -1.34
CA LEU A 191 8.89 13.65 -2.14
C LEU A 191 10.12 13.89 -3.03
N HIS A 192 10.15 15.02 -3.73
CA HIS A 192 11.25 15.43 -4.60
C HIS A 192 12.53 15.66 -3.80
N ALA A 193 12.43 16.28 -2.63
CA ALA A 193 13.56 16.44 -1.71
C ALA A 193 14.14 15.09 -1.22
N ALA A 194 13.33 14.04 -1.14
CA ALA A 194 13.77 12.67 -0.87
C ALA A 194 14.41 11.97 -2.08
N GLY A 195 14.50 12.65 -3.23
CA GLY A 195 15.06 12.11 -4.47
C GLY A 195 14.16 11.04 -5.10
N VAL A 196 12.85 11.23 -5.05
CA VAL A 196 11.85 10.36 -5.68
C VAL A 196 10.95 11.18 -6.60
N VAL A 197 10.65 10.63 -7.78
CA VAL A 197 9.62 11.12 -8.71
C VAL A 197 8.47 10.13 -8.69
N HIS A 198 7.24 10.59 -8.50
CA HIS A 198 6.07 9.73 -8.35
C HIS A 198 5.72 8.98 -9.65
N MET A 199 5.80 9.68 -10.79
CA MET A 199 5.45 9.23 -12.15
C MET A 199 3.95 9.04 -12.42
N ASP A 200 3.09 9.26 -11.44
CA ASP A 200 1.64 9.14 -11.56
C ASP A 200 0.94 10.12 -10.62
N THR A 201 0.78 11.36 -11.08
CA THR A 201 0.42 12.50 -10.24
C THR A 201 -1.09 12.73 -10.11
N GLU A 202 -1.88 11.79 -10.61
CA GLU A 202 -3.33 11.86 -10.66
C GLU A 202 -3.95 11.96 -9.26
N LEU A 203 -5.12 12.60 -9.14
CA LEU A 203 -5.74 12.87 -7.84
C LEU A 203 -6.22 11.60 -7.13
N TRP A 204 -6.36 10.47 -7.83
CA TRP A 204 -6.63 9.17 -7.19
C TRP A 204 -5.44 8.62 -6.41
N ASN A 205 -4.22 9.16 -6.65
CA ASN A 205 -3.00 8.81 -5.89
C ASN A 205 -2.70 9.80 -4.76
N VAL A 206 -3.61 10.73 -4.49
CA VAL A 206 -3.51 11.67 -3.37
C VAL A 206 -4.63 11.38 -2.39
N CYS A 207 -4.31 11.01 -1.16
CA CYS A 207 -5.30 10.68 -0.14
C CYS A 207 -5.35 11.71 0.98
N ALA A 208 -6.54 11.90 1.54
CA ALA A 208 -6.75 12.68 2.75
C ALA A 208 -7.72 11.97 3.70
N ARG A 209 -7.51 12.10 5.02
CA ARG A 209 -8.35 11.48 6.04
C ARG A 209 -9.48 12.44 6.45
N GLY A 210 -10.73 11.98 6.38
CA GLY A 210 -11.89 12.80 6.74
C GLY A 210 -11.93 14.08 5.91
N ASP A 211 -12.18 15.23 6.54
CA ASP A 211 -12.21 16.54 5.86
C ASP A 211 -10.91 17.35 6.03
N ASP A 212 -9.80 16.68 6.39
CA ASP A 212 -8.50 17.35 6.56
C ASP A 212 -7.93 17.79 5.20
N THR A 213 -7.91 19.10 4.98
CA THR A 213 -7.36 19.74 3.78
C THR A 213 -5.89 20.16 3.93
N THR A 214 -5.35 20.04 5.14
CA THR A 214 -4.00 20.51 5.49
C THR A 214 -2.95 19.42 5.39
N THR A 215 -3.37 18.15 5.40
CA THR A 215 -2.49 17.01 5.19
C THR A 215 -3.01 16.09 4.10
N VAL A 216 -2.11 15.71 3.20
CA VAL A 216 -2.36 14.67 2.18
C VAL A 216 -1.24 13.65 2.24
N ARG A 217 -1.53 12.42 1.84
CA ARG A 217 -0.52 11.38 1.62
C ARG A 217 -0.54 10.93 0.17
N LEU A 218 0.64 10.79 -0.41
CA LEU A 218 0.83 10.24 -1.76
C LEU A 218 0.88 8.71 -1.65
N ILE A 219 0.22 8.02 -2.56
CA ILE A 219 0.13 6.56 -2.60
C ILE A 219 0.47 6.04 -4.01
N ASP A 220 0.77 4.74 -4.08
CA ASP A 220 1.03 4.02 -5.32
C ASP A 220 2.35 4.36 -6.03
N PHE A 221 3.45 3.86 -5.47
CA PHE A 221 4.81 4.12 -5.96
C PHE A 221 5.31 3.04 -6.95
N GLU A 222 4.40 2.24 -7.55
CA GLU A 222 4.75 1.15 -8.46
C GLU A 222 5.57 1.64 -9.66
N THR A 223 5.27 2.82 -10.20
CA THR A 223 5.93 3.42 -11.37
C THR A 223 7.00 4.44 -11.00
N SER A 224 7.17 4.73 -9.70
CA SER A 224 8.11 5.74 -9.23
C SER A 224 9.55 5.46 -9.62
N LYS A 225 10.33 6.54 -9.70
CA LYS A 225 11.78 6.54 -9.94
C LYS A 225 12.51 7.18 -8.76
N ALA A 226 13.68 6.65 -8.44
CA ALA A 226 14.58 7.20 -7.44
C ALA A 226 15.81 7.84 -8.10
N ASN A 227 16.46 8.77 -7.39
CA ASN A 227 17.71 9.38 -7.85
C ASN A 227 18.75 8.29 -8.16
N GLY A 228 19.28 8.33 -9.39
CA GLY A 228 20.14 7.31 -9.99
C GLY A 228 19.46 6.46 -11.07
N ASP A 229 18.12 6.46 -11.13
CA ASP A 229 17.38 5.76 -12.19
C ASP A 229 17.49 6.48 -13.54
N ALA A 230 17.34 5.72 -14.62
CA ALA A 230 17.37 6.27 -15.97
C ALA A 230 16.29 7.33 -16.16
N TRP A 231 16.70 8.47 -16.72
CA TRP A 231 15.85 9.63 -17.02
C TRP A 231 15.28 10.36 -15.80
N PHE A 232 15.79 10.09 -14.58
CA PHE A 232 15.28 10.70 -13.35
C PHE A 232 15.11 12.23 -13.45
N ASP A 233 16.13 12.96 -13.89
CA ASP A 233 16.08 14.43 -13.95
C ASP A 233 15.01 14.94 -14.93
N ARG A 234 14.88 14.28 -16.09
CA ARG A 234 13.84 14.60 -17.08
C ARG A 234 12.44 14.39 -16.50
N GLU A 235 12.22 13.27 -15.82
CA GLU A 235 10.92 12.98 -15.22
C GLU A 235 10.62 13.89 -14.03
N MET A 236 11.64 14.27 -13.25
CA MET A 236 11.52 15.25 -12.16
C MET A 236 11.04 16.59 -12.68
N GLU A 237 11.67 17.12 -13.74
CA GLU A 237 11.25 18.37 -14.37
C GLU A 237 9.82 18.29 -14.92
N ALA A 238 9.46 17.18 -15.56
CA ALA A 238 8.12 16.97 -16.11
C ALA A 238 7.05 16.91 -15.00
N GLU A 239 7.31 16.16 -13.92
CA GLU A 239 6.41 16.06 -12.77
C GLU A 239 6.27 17.40 -12.05
N GLN A 240 7.37 18.12 -11.81
CA GLN A 240 7.32 19.46 -11.19
C GLN A 240 6.48 20.45 -12.01
N LYS A 241 6.64 20.43 -13.34
CA LYS A 241 5.85 21.26 -14.24
C LYS A 241 4.36 20.90 -14.16
N TRP A 242 4.03 19.61 -14.24
CA TRP A 242 2.65 19.14 -14.16
C TRP A 242 2.01 19.53 -12.83
N VAL A 243 2.72 19.31 -11.71
CA VAL A 243 2.24 19.68 -10.37
C VAL A 243 1.98 21.18 -10.29
N ALA A 244 2.88 22.02 -10.82
CA ALA A 244 2.69 23.47 -10.82
C ALA A 244 1.44 23.89 -11.62
N GLU A 245 1.22 23.32 -12.81
CA GLU A 245 0.05 23.59 -13.65
C GLU A 245 -1.25 23.15 -12.97
N THR A 246 -1.27 21.95 -12.40
CA THR A 246 -2.42 21.43 -11.63
C THR A 246 -2.74 22.31 -10.43
N LEU A 247 -1.73 22.72 -9.66
CA LEU A 247 -1.92 23.61 -8.52
C LEU A 247 -2.43 24.99 -8.93
N GLN A 248 -1.94 25.54 -10.05
CA GLN A 248 -2.45 26.79 -10.59
C GLN A 248 -3.93 26.66 -10.98
N PHE A 249 -4.30 25.58 -11.66
CA PHE A 249 -5.69 25.29 -12.01
C PHE A 249 -6.56 25.20 -10.75
N MET A 250 -6.16 24.40 -9.75
CA MET A 250 -6.89 24.22 -8.49
C MET A 250 -7.06 25.54 -7.74
N ARG A 251 -6.06 26.43 -7.73
CA ARG A 251 -6.14 27.73 -7.03
C ARG A 251 -7.05 28.73 -7.75
N THR A 252 -7.17 28.61 -9.07
CA THR A 252 -7.90 29.54 -9.94
C THR A 252 -9.37 29.14 -10.09
N TYR A 253 -9.63 27.85 -10.30
CA TYR A 253 -10.95 27.32 -10.68
C TYR A 253 -11.55 26.35 -9.65
N GLY A 254 -10.75 25.87 -8.68
CA GLY A 254 -11.21 25.08 -7.56
C GLY A 254 -11.84 25.97 -6.50
#